data_AF-A0A848UH88-F1
#
_entry.id   AF-A0A848UH88-F1
#
_cell.length_a   1.000
_cell.length_b   1.000
_cell.length_c   1.000
_cell.angle_alpha   90.00
_cell.angle_beta   90.00
_cell.angle_gamma   90.00
#
_symmetry.space_group_name_H-M   'P 1'
#
loop_
_entity.id
_entity.type
_entity.pdbx_description
1 polymer ?
#
loop_
_entity_poly.entity_id
_entity_poly.type
_entity_poly.pdbx_seq_one_letter_code
_entity_poly.pdbx_strand_id
1 'polypeptide(L)' 'SQPKTLAAKPHRPAYGTDGDYFSKPSTEDIFEAVYDIMHEASPFDFPKLR' A
#
# COMPACT_ATOMS: atom_id res chain seq x y z
N SER A 1 -13.75 9.33 -3.64
CA SER A 1 -12.92 8.38 -4.37
C SER A 1 -13.74 7.27 -5.03
N GLN A 2 -13.28 6.80 -6.20
CA GLN A 2 -13.74 5.54 -6.79
C GLN A 2 -13.09 4.35 -6.05
N PRO A 3 -13.67 3.14 -6.10
CA PRO A 3 -13.05 1.94 -5.53
C PRO A 3 -11.65 1.72 -6.08
N LYS A 4 -10.67 1.46 -5.19
CA LYS A 4 -9.29 1.14 -5.57
C LYS A 4 -9.02 -0.36 -5.35
N THR A 5 -8.35 -0.99 -6.30
CA THR A 5 -7.87 -2.38 -6.20
C THR A 5 -6.38 -2.36 -5.94
N LEU A 6 -5.93 -2.96 -4.84
CA LEU A 6 -4.52 -3.10 -4.50
C LEU A 6 -4.11 -4.58 -4.66
N ALA A 7 -3.17 -4.85 -5.56
CA ALA A 7 -2.67 -6.19 -5.84
C ALA A 7 -1.28 -6.40 -5.21
N ALA A 8 -0.97 -7.64 -4.84
CA ALA A 8 0.35 -8.00 -4.36
C ALA A 8 1.40 -7.85 -5.47
N LYS A 9 2.67 -7.70 -5.08
CA LYS A 9 3.79 -7.71 -6.03
C LYS A 9 3.90 -9.09 -6.70
N PRO A 10 4.34 -9.18 -7.97
CA PRO A 10 4.53 -10.45 -8.64
C PRO A 10 5.41 -11.39 -7.83
N HIS A 11 4.95 -12.62 -7.63
CA HIS A 11 5.66 -13.66 -6.90
C HIS A 11 7.00 -13.96 -7.58
N ARG A 12 8.12 -13.61 -6.95
CA ARG A 12 9.47 -13.96 -7.41
C ARG A 12 10.03 -15.12 -6.58
N PRO A 13 10.68 -16.13 -7.17
CA PRO A 13 11.36 -17.17 -6.39
C PRO A 13 12.43 -16.55 -5.48
N ALA A 14 12.63 -17.15 -4.32
CA ALA A 14 13.40 -16.57 -3.23
C ALA A 14 14.87 -16.28 -3.60
N TYR A 15 15.23 -15.01 -3.68
CA TYR A 15 16.62 -14.54 -3.54
C TYR A 15 16.63 -13.48 -2.44
N GLY A 16 16.82 -13.92 -1.20
CA GLY A 16 16.92 -13.04 -0.04
C GLY A 16 16.83 -13.85 1.26
N THR A 17 17.69 -13.55 2.22
CA THR A 17 17.66 -14.12 3.58
C THR A 17 16.47 -13.66 4.40
N ASP A 18 15.86 -12.54 4.00
CA ASP A 18 14.69 -11.93 4.63
C ASP A 18 13.50 -12.10 3.69
N GLY A 19 12.86 -13.27 3.76
CA GLY A 19 11.83 -13.70 2.83
C GLY A 19 10.55 -12.87 2.94
N ASP A 20 10.54 -11.69 2.32
CA ASP A 20 9.33 -10.87 2.09
C ASP A 20 8.42 -11.55 1.07
N TYR A 21 7.82 -12.67 1.47
CA TYR A 21 6.91 -13.47 0.68
C TYR A 21 5.46 -13.13 1.03
N PHE A 22 4.98 -12.01 0.51
CA PHE A 22 3.58 -11.65 0.66
C PHE A 22 2.79 -12.05 -0.58
N SER A 23 1.90 -13.03 -0.43
CA SER A 23 0.84 -13.32 -1.40
C SER A 23 -0.25 -12.24 -1.41
N LYS A 24 -0.06 -11.18 -0.62
CA LYS A 24 -0.95 -10.06 -0.36
C LYS A 24 -0.15 -8.76 -0.50
N PRO A 25 -0.78 -7.60 -0.71
CA PRO A 25 -0.09 -6.31 -0.64
C PRO A 25 0.64 -6.16 0.70
N SER A 26 1.74 -5.41 0.73
CA SER A 26 2.42 -5.15 2.00
C SER A 26 1.56 -4.26 2.89
N THR A 27 1.80 -4.28 4.20
CA THR A 27 1.09 -3.43 5.16
C THR A 27 1.28 -1.95 4.88
N GLU A 28 2.46 -1.58 4.37
CA GLU A 28 2.83 -0.24 3.96
C GLU A 28 2.04 0.18 2.72
N ASP A 29 1.98 -0.68 1.69
CA ASP A 29 1.20 -0.43 0.46
C ASP A 29 -0.30 -0.21 0.79
N ILE A 30 -0.84 -0.99 1.75
CA ILE A 30 -2.23 -0.84 2.21
C ILE A 30 -2.42 0.49 2.95
N PHE A 31 -1.49 0.83 3.84
CA PHE A 31 -1.55 2.06 4.63
C PHE A 31 -1.52 3.28 3.72
N GLU A 32 -0.58 3.36 2.80
CA GLU A 32 -0.46 4.47 1.84
C GLU A 32 -1.74 4.62 0.98
N ALA A 33 -2.27 3.50 0.46
CA ALA A 33 -3.47 3.53 -0.37
C ALA A 33 -4.71 4.05 0.39
N VAL A 34 -4.87 3.67 1.65
CA VAL A 34 -5.95 4.17 2.52
C VAL A 34 -5.71 5.64 2.86
N TYR A 35 -4.48 6.00 3.22
CA TYR A 35 -4.13 7.36 3.58
C TYR A 35 -4.38 8.33 2.42
N ASP A 36 -4.06 7.95 1.19
CA ASP A 36 -4.37 8.74 0.00
C ASP A 36 -5.87 8.97 -0.20
N ILE A 37 -6.71 7.97 0.10
CA ILE A 37 -8.18 8.14 0.04
C ILE A 37 -8.64 9.13 1.11
N MET A 38 -8.04 9.08 2.30
CA MET A 38 -8.35 10.00 3.39
C MET A 38 -7.87 11.43 3.06
N HIS A 39 -6.68 11.58 2.47
CA HIS A 39 -6.15 12.85 1.98
C HIS A 39 -7.02 13.46 0.88
N GLU A 40 -7.54 12.64 -0.05
CA GLU A 40 -8.50 13.09 -1.08
C GLU A 40 -9.77 13.69 -0.44
N ALA A 41 -10.26 13.09 0.64
CA ALA A 41 -11.48 13.51 1.32
C ALA A 41 -11.28 14.70 2.28
N SER A 42 -10.18 14.73 3.03
CA SER A 42 -9.81 15.83 3.92
C SER A 42 -8.29 16.08 3.90
N PRO A 43 -7.80 16.96 3.01
CA PRO A 43 -6.37 17.20 2.87
C PRO A 43 -5.75 17.97 4.06
N PHE A 44 -6.56 18.67 4.85
CA PHE A 44 -6.10 19.40 6.03
C PHE A 44 -5.92 18.49 7.24
N ASP A 45 -6.82 17.51 7.42
CA ASP A 45 -6.73 16.54 8.52
C ASP A 45 -5.70 15.43 8.20
N PHE A 46 -5.52 15.11 6.91
CA PHE A 46 -4.61 14.08 6.42
C PHE A 46 -3.60 14.70 5.44
N PRO A 47 -2.56 15.41 5.89
CA PRO A 47 -1.56 16.02 5.00
C PRO A 47 -0.72 14.95 4.30
N LYS A 48 -0.17 15.24 3.11
CA LYS A 48 0.65 14.26 2.36
C LYS A 48 1.79 13.66 3.18
N LEU A 49 1.96 12.35 3.07
CA LEU A 49 3.12 11.61 3.58
C LEU A 49 4.38 12.06 2.80
N ARG A 50 5.54 12.00 3.47
CA ARG A 50 6.84 12.43 2.93
C ARG A 50 7.58 11.32 2.21
#